data_AF-A0A1M6MB22-F1
#
_entry.id   AF-A0A1M6MB22-F1
#
_cell.length_a   1.000
_cell.length_b   1.000
_cell.length_c   1.000
_cell.angle_alpha   90.00
_cell.angle_beta   90.00
_cell.angle_gamma   90.00
#
_symmetry.space_group_name_H-M   'P 1'
#
loop_
_entity.id
_entity.type
_entity.pdbx_description
1 polymer ?
#
loop_
_entity_poly.entity_id
_entity_poly.type
_entity_poly.pdbx_seq_one_letter_code
_entity_poly.pdbx_strand_id
1 'polypeptide(L)'
;MKNCFKLSFCTFLLGAAMALVSCQEEEPFEEDVDSEKTLVAHGDELELLKRVVDNDGSYDNIVDGASCVGIQFPYTVVVNGLEIKVDSMGDLELVEAKLDALELAQEICNMAIVYPITVTLSDYSELTVNDEDELYEITQSCIEGGNDDDIECIDVIYPLTVFTYNPDFQLLNTLKLDGDMQFRRFLAGLGESDLISFEFPVSFGYGNGEKVTANNNSELVEAIEEAKTTCDEDDDADYNDDDFTQDGLDKLLGKCPWSIRPLKKSEQDNTEQYPYYFLTFEEGGKVIAGDEYGYATEGTWGTGVSDYRVILKVEFAEAPDFNGSWWVYGLGEGKIALFTDEEGDRMLLEMACDYEPNLCSEEHIIESLKECKWEILNEDGSFFEELYLDFSAEMSLHVYNSDATLVDEGSWSISGNVVTLSKLSETLANYVGDWKVMACGDDKFELDRREETIVFKIKCEK
;
A
#
# COMPACT_ATOMS: atom_id res chain seq x y z
N MET A 1 88.72 38.31 46.64
CA MET A 1 88.75 36.92 46.13
C MET A 1 87.55 36.05 46.55
N LYS A 2 86.92 36.23 47.73
CA LYS A 2 85.76 35.41 48.14
C LYS A 2 84.45 35.63 47.35
N ASN A 3 84.23 36.82 46.78
CA ASN A 3 82.99 37.11 46.04
C ASN A 3 83.02 36.65 44.57
N CYS A 4 84.20 36.65 43.93
CA CYS A 4 84.34 36.11 42.56
C CYS A 4 84.15 34.59 42.51
N PHE A 5 84.55 33.86 43.55
CA PHE A 5 84.39 32.40 43.61
C PHE A 5 82.94 31.98 43.79
N LYS A 6 82.16 32.75 44.57
CA LYS A 6 80.71 32.52 44.72
C LYS A 6 79.94 32.80 43.43
N LEU A 7 80.31 33.85 42.71
CA LEU A 7 79.66 34.19 41.44
C LEU A 7 79.94 33.13 40.38
N SER A 8 81.20 32.67 40.28
CA SER A 8 81.61 31.61 39.35
C SER A 8 80.96 30.25 39.66
N PHE A 9 80.75 29.94 40.94
CA PHE A 9 80.08 28.70 41.36
C PHE A 9 78.58 28.75 41.11
N CYS A 10 77.92 29.90 41.31
CA CYS A 10 76.51 30.10 40.98
C CYS A 10 76.25 30.05 39.47
N THR A 11 77.12 30.61 38.63
CA THR A 11 76.98 30.50 37.17
C THR A 11 77.21 29.08 36.66
N PHE A 12 78.10 28.31 37.30
CA PHE A 12 78.32 26.91 36.95
C PHE A 12 77.12 26.03 37.36
N LEU A 13 76.54 26.27 38.55
CA LEU A 13 75.32 25.62 39.01
C LEU A 13 74.09 25.98 38.15
N LEU A 14 73.98 27.23 37.70
CA LEU A 14 72.90 27.66 36.83
C LEU A 14 73.03 27.07 35.42
N GLY A 15 74.26 26.98 34.88
CA GLY A 15 74.54 26.31 33.61
C GLY A 15 74.30 24.80 33.68
N ALA A 16 74.65 24.15 34.79
CA ALA A 16 74.38 22.73 35.01
C ALA A 16 72.87 22.45 35.21
N ALA A 17 72.12 23.35 35.83
CA ALA A 17 70.67 23.24 35.98
C ALA A 17 69.94 23.45 34.64
N MET A 18 70.43 24.34 33.75
CA MET A 18 69.87 24.54 32.41
C MET A 18 70.15 23.36 31.45
N ALA A 19 71.19 22.56 31.71
CA ALA A 19 71.50 21.36 30.93
C ALA A 19 70.60 20.15 31.27
N LEU A 20 69.78 20.23 32.32
CA LEU A 20 68.85 19.16 32.74
C LEU A 20 67.40 19.39 32.28
N VAL A 21 67.13 20.45 31.51
CA VAL A 21 65.76 20.83 31.06
C VAL A 21 65.57 20.66 29.55
N SER A 22 66.61 20.25 28.80
CA SER A 22 66.53 20.08 27.35
C SER A 22 66.79 18.63 26.95
N CYS A 23 65.81 17.79 27.22
CA CYS A 23 65.39 16.64 26.38
C CYS A 23 64.09 16.15 27.02
N GLN A 24 62.97 16.77 26.66
CA GLN A 24 61.73 16.02 26.66
C GLN A 24 61.90 15.03 25.50
N GLU A 25 62.11 13.75 25.79
CA GLU A 25 61.76 12.71 24.82
C GLU A 25 60.24 12.83 24.67
N GLU A 26 59.81 13.60 23.67
CA GLU A 26 58.50 13.39 23.09
C GLU A 26 58.60 12.01 22.45
N GLU A 27 58.02 10.99 23.10
CA GLU A 27 57.68 9.77 22.39
C GLU A 27 56.88 10.22 21.16
N PRO A 28 57.25 9.79 19.94
CA PRO A 28 56.37 10.03 18.81
C PRO A 28 55.02 9.44 19.21
N PHE A 29 53.97 10.25 19.20
CA PHE A 29 52.61 9.75 19.14
C PHE A 29 52.53 8.97 17.82
N GLU A 30 52.87 7.68 17.84
CA GLU A 30 52.33 6.73 16.88
C GLU A 30 50.85 6.62 17.27
N GLU A 31 50.00 7.46 16.67
CA GLU A 31 48.61 7.06 16.50
C GLU A 31 48.68 5.78 15.66
N ASP A 32 48.48 4.64 16.33
CA ASP A 32 48.32 3.33 15.70
C ASP A 32 47.06 3.44 14.84
N VAL A 33 47.23 3.87 13.60
CA VAL A 33 46.10 4.06 12.71
C VAL A 33 45.57 2.70 12.36
N ASP A 34 44.38 2.44 12.89
CA ASP A 34 43.62 1.24 12.62
C ASP A 34 43.24 1.24 11.13
N SER A 35 44.01 0.49 10.34
CA SER A 35 43.81 0.37 8.90
C SER A 35 42.44 -0.22 8.55
N GLU A 36 41.81 -0.96 9.47
CA GLU A 36 40.46 -1.51 9.28
C GLU A 36 39.35 -0.47 9.48
N LYS A 37 39.69 0.72 10.00
CA LYS A 37 38.76 1.83 10.28
C LYS A 37 39.09 3.10 9.52
N THR A 38 40.15 3.09 8.70
CA THR A 38 40.59 4.24 7.93
C THR A 38 40.18 4.06 6.48
N LEU A 39 39.56 5.08 5.91
CA LEU A 39 39.08 5.12 4.53
C LEU A 39 39.85 6.19 3.74
N VAL A 40 40.00 5.93 2.45
CA VAL A 40 40.52 6.91 1.48
C VAL A 40 39.34 7.63 0.86
N ALA A 41 39.43 8.96 0.71
CA ALA A 41 38.35 9.86 0.25
C ALA A 41 37.60 9.42 -1.04
N HIS A 42 38.22 8.60 -1.89
CA HIS A 42 37.64 8.09 -3.14
C HIS A 42 37.75 6.56 -3.26
N GLY A 43 37.68 5.85 -2.14
CA GLY A 43 37.51 4.39 -2.13
C GLY A 43 36.06 3.99 -2.39
N ASP A 44 35.86 2.75 -2.85
CA ASP A 44 34.53 2.20 -3.15
C ASP A 44 33.60 2.26 -1.92
N GLU A 45 34.14 2.16 -0.71
CA GLU A 45 33.37 2.22 0.54
C GLU A 45 32.75 3.60 0.80
N LEU A 46 33.41 4.68 0.39
CA LEU A 46 32.85 6.02 0.52
C LEU A 46 31.87 6.34 -0.60
N GLU A 47 32.01 5.73 -1.78
CA GLU A 47 30.98 5.85 -2.81
C GLU A 47 29.67 5.18 -2.33
N LEU A 48 29.73 4.00 -1.69
CA LEU A 48 28.53 3.41 -1.07
C LEU A 48 27.88 4.32 -0.04
N LEU A 49 28.67 4.94 0.84
CA LEU A 49 28.15 5.88 1.82
C LEU A 49 27.61 7.18 1.21
N LYS A 50 28.11 7.61 0.04
CA LYS A 50 27.53 8.76 -0.68
C LYS A 50 26.12 8.42 -1.14
N ARG A 51 25.95 7.25 -1.74
CA ARG A 51 24.65 6.76 -2.22
C ARG A 51 23.61 6.64 -1.11
N VAL A 52 24.03 6.14 0.06
CA VAL A 52 23.17 6.06 1.27
C VAL A 52 22.70 7.43 1.77
N VAL A 53 23.44 8.50 1.49
CA VAL A 53 23.13 9.85 2.01
C VAL A 53 22.81 10.84 0.89
N ASP A 54 22.64 10.35 -0.34
CA ASP A 54 22.16 11.15 -1.45
C ASP A 54 20.71 11.59 -1.16
N ASN A 55 20.30 12.67 -1.81
CA ASN A 55 18.90 13.06 -1.78
C ASN A 55 18.15 12.26 -2.86
N ASP A 56 17.58 11.14 -2.44
CA ASP A 56 16.43 10.53 -3.08
C ASP A 56 15.39 11.63 -3.36
N GLY A 57 14.92 11.79 -4.56
CA GLY A 57 13.91 12.75 -4.99
C GLY A 57 12.56 12.08 -5.26
N SER A 58 12.45 10.76 -5.05
CA SER A 58 11.35 9.89 -5.48
C SER A 58 9.97 10.34 -5.00
N TYR A 59 9.91 11.02 -3.85
CA TYR A 59 8.66 11.44 -3.23
C TYR A 59 7.72 12.23 -4.14
N ASP A 60 8.21 12.87 -5.20
CA ASP A 60 7.39 13.55 -6.21
C ASP A 60 7.59 13.10 -7.65
N ASN A 61 8.07 11.87 -7.84
CA ASN A 61 8.07 11.14 -9.12
C ASN A 61 6.71 11.19 -9.83
N ILE A 62 5.64 11.31 -9.05
CA ILE A 62 4.29 11.49 -9.59
C ILE A 62 4.13 12.74 -10.47
N VAL A 63 4.96 13.76 -10.27
CA VAL A 63 4.90 15.05 -10.96
C VAL A 63 5.98 15.19 -12.03
N ASP A 64 7.23 14.85 -11.73
CA ASP A 64 8.36 15.03 -12.66
C ASP A 64 8.93 13.74 -13.26
N GLY A 65 8.59 12.58 -12.68
CA GLY A 65 9.00 11.26 -13.13
C GLY A 65 10.52 11.05 -13.05
N ALA A 66 11.15 11.52 -11.96
CA ALA A 66 12.59 11.50 -11.81
C ALA A 66 13.06 11.32 -10.36
N SER A 67 13.47 10.10 -9.98
CA SER A 67 13.90 9.81 -8.61
C SER A 67 15.10 10.62 -8.16
N CYS A 68 15.97 11.10 -9.05
CA CYS A 68 17.20 11.77 -8.61
C CYS A 68 17.04 13.28 -8.32
N VAL A 69 15.81 13.79 -8.35
CA VAL A 69 15.45 15.21 -8.23
C VAL A 69 14.14 15.36 -7.45
N GLY A 70 14.10 16.23 -6.45
CA GLY A 70 12.84 16.55 -5.75
C GLY A 70 12.39 17.99 -5.95
N ILE A 71 11.11 18.24 -6.29
CA ILE A 71 10.58 19.62 -6.42
C ILE A 71 10.28 20.22 -5.04
N GLN A 72 10.92 21.35 -4.74
CA GLN A 72 10.66 22.06 -3.50
C GLN A 72 9.26 22.67 -3.45
N PHE A 73 8.54 22.40 -2.37
CA PHE A 73 7.31 23.12 -2.07
C PHE A 73 7.57 24.63 -1.85
N PRO A 74 6.69 25.52 -2.32
CA PRO A 74 5.45 25.22 -3.04
C PRO A 74 5.59 25.29 -4.57
N TYR A 75 4.82 24.47 -5.29
CA TYR A 75 4.66 24.53 -6.74
C TYR A 75 3.19 24.37 -7.18
N THR A 76 2.93 24.35 -8.48
CA THR A 76 1.58 24.21 -9.02
C THR A 76 1.58 23.28 -10.21
N VAL A 77 0.63 22.35 -10.23
CA VAL A 77 0.39 21.43 -11.35
C VAL A 77 -0.99 21.66 -11.94
N VAL A 78 -1.15 21.33 -13.21
CA VAL A 78 -2.41 21.41 -13.95
C VAL A 78 -2.78 20.01 -14.39
N VAL A 79 -3.80 19.43 -13.76
CA VAL A 79 -4.32 18.09 -14.12
C VAL A 79 -5.64 18.27 -14.85
N ASN A 80 -5.70 17.89 -16.13
CA ASN A 80 -6.87 18.04 -17.00
C ASN A 80 -7.50 19.46 -16.98
N GLY A 81 -6.65 20.48 -16.87
CA GLY A 81 -7.05 21.90 -16.84
C GLY A 81 -7.46 22.43 -15.46
N LEU A 82 -7.38 21.62 -14.41
CA LEU A 82 -7.54 22.05 -13.02
C LEU A 82 -6.19 22.39 -12.41
N GLU A 83 -6.02 23.63 -11.98
CA GLU A 83 -4.83 24.06 -11.21
C GLU A 83 -4.91 23.55 -9.77
N ILE A 84 -3.85 22.86 -9.34
CA ILE A 84 -3.66 22.35 -7.97
C ILE A 84 -2.37 22.95 -7.44
N LYS A 85 -2.45 23.60 -6.28
CA LYS A 85 -1.29 24.16 -5.59
C LYS A 85 -0.78 23.12 -4.61
N VAL A 86 0.49 22.75 -4.74
CA VAL A 86 1.14 21.75 -3.90
C VAL A 86 2.04 22.48 -2.93
N ASP A 87 1.60 22.62 -1.67
CA ASP A 87 2.33 23.31 -0.60
C ASP A 87 2.91 22.33 0.44
N SER A 88 2.56 21.04 0.35
CA SER A 88 2.91 19.98 1.30
C SER A 88 2.70 18.60 0.68
N MET A 89 3.25 17.56 1.34
CA MET A 89 3.00 16.15 0.95
C MET A 89 1.50 15.81 0.88
N GLY A 90 0.69 16.30 1.81
CA GLY A 90 -0.75 16.06 1.77
C GLY A 90 -1.47 16.70 0.57
N ASP A 91 -0.87 17.71 -0.08
CA ASP A 91 -1.38 18.23 -1.35
C ASP A 91 -0.92 17.38 -2.55
N LEU A 92 0.19 16.65 -2.42
CA LEU A 92 0.70 15.70 -3.41
C LEU A 92 -0.18 14.44 -3.45
N GLU A 93 -0.59 13.91 -2.28
CA GLU A 93 -1.60 12.85 -2.15
C GLU A 93 -2.92 13.22 -2.88
N LEU A 94 -3.28 14.51 -2.93
CA LEU A 94 -4.46 14.98 -3.68
C LEU A 94 -4.25 15.01 -5.19
N VAL A 95 -3.00 15.16 -5.66
CA VAL A 95 -2.64 15.03 -7.07
C VAL A 95 -2.75 13.57 -7.46
N GLU A 96 -2.13 12.68 -6.69
CA GLU A 96 -2.15 11.23 -6.84
C GLU A 96 -3.57 10.67 -6.94
N ALA A 97 -4.40 10.92 -5.92
CA ALA A 97 -5.78 10.45 -5.90
C ALA A 97 -6.62 10.91 -7.12
N LYS A 98 -6.22 12.01 -7.78
CA LYS A 98 -6.84 12.45 -9.04
C LYS A 98 -6.31 11.70 -10.25
N LEU A 99 -5.01 11.42 -10.31
CA LEU A 99 -4.43 10.61 -11.39
C LEU A 99 -5.02 9.20 -11.35
N ASP A 100 -5.11 8.60 -10.17
CA ASP A 100 -5.73 7.28 -9.97
C ASP A 100 -7.18 7.27 -10.46
N ALA A 101 -7.96 8.28 -10.08
CA ALA A 101 -9.35 8.37 -10.49
C ALA A 101 -9.49 8.48 -12.03
N LEU A 102 -8.54 9.14 -12.70
CA LEU A 102 -8.51 9.24 -14.16
C LEU A 102 -8.11 7.91 -14.80
N GLU A 103 -7.11 7.22 -14.26
CA GLU A 103 -6.69 5.90 -14.75
C GLU A 103 -7.79 4.86 -14.58
N LEU A 104 -8.42 4.81 -13.40
CA LEU A 104 -9.56 3.94 -13.12
C LEU A 104 -10.72 4.19 -14.08
N ALA A 105 -10.94 5.45 -14.45
CA ALA A 105 -11.95 5.85 -15.43
C ALA A 105 -11.52 5.61 -16.89
N GLN A 106 -10.28 5.16 -17.13
CA GLN A 106 -9.66 5.04 -18.46
C GLN A 106 -9.70 6.37 -19.25
N GLU A 107 -9.63 7.48 -18.53
CA GLU A 107 -9.59 8.81 -19.10
C GLU A 107 -8.16 9.22 -19.45
N ILE A 108 -8.00 10.05 -20.49
CA ILE A 108 -6.69 10.59 -20.83
C ILE A 108 -6.27 11.54 -19.72
N CYS A 109 -5.16 11.23 -19.05
CA CYS A 109 -4.50 12.14 -18.13
C CYS A 109 -3.62 13.12 -18.91
N ASN A 110 -3.83 14.41 -18.69
CA ASN A 110 -2.86 15.44 -19.08
C ASN A 110 -2.44 16.19 -17.81
N MET A 111 -1.18 16.04 -17.43
CA MET A 111 -0.54 16.83 -16.37
C MET A 111 0.45 17.82 -16.99
N ALA A 112 0.56 19.01 -16.40
CA ALA A 112 1.64 19.95 -16.69
C ALA A 112 2.05 20.72 -15.44
N ILE A 113 3.35 20.97 -15.28
CA ILE A 113 3.90 21.79 -14.20
C ILE A 113 3.83 23.28 -14.58
N VAL A 114 3.50 24.14 -13.62
CA VAL A 114 3.56 25.60 -13.79
C VAL A 114 4.92 26.11 -13.33
N TYR A 115 5.74 26.50 -14.31
CA TYR A 115 7.06 27.06 -14.08
C TYR A 115 7.04 28.57 -13.74
N PRO A 116 8.09 29.09 -13.07
CA PRO A 116 9.29 28.38 -12.61
C PRO A 116 9.08 27.59 -11.33
N ILE A 117 9.86 26.52 -11.16
CA ILE A 117 9.95 25.69 -9.94
C ILE A 117 11.39 25.70 -9.40
N THR A 118 11.57 25.30 -8.15
CA THR A 118 12.89 25.03 -7.57
C THR A 118 12.99 23.54 -7.31
N VAL A 119 14.12 22.94 -7.72
CA VAL A 119 14.39 21.52 -7.51
C VAL A 119 15.63 21.34 -6.64
N THR A 120 15.68 20.24 -5.89
CA THR A 120 16.83 19.78 -5.12
C THR A 120 17.40 18.55 -5.83
N LEU A 121 18.70 18.56 -6.16
CA LEU A 121 19.37 17.41 -6.76
C LEU A 121 19.89 16.44 -5.68
N SER A 122 20.30 15.23 -6.07
CA SER A 122 20.93 14.22 -5.20
C SER A 122 22.07 14.75 -4.31
N ASP A 123 22.83 15.75 -4.78
CA ASP A 123 23.91 16.37 -4.00
C ASP A 123 23.46 17.51 -3.06
N TYR A 124 22.16 17.70 -2.86
CA TYR A 124 21.51 18.79 -2.12
C TYR A 124 21.76 20.19 -2.69
N SER A 125 22.20 20.30 -3.95
CA SER A 125 22.21 21.58 -4.64
C SER A 125 20.81 21.95 -5.11
N GLU A 126 20.52 23.25 -5.11
CA GLU A 126 19.22 23.77 -5.51
C GLU A 126 19.33 24.48 -6.86
N LEU A 127 18.42 24.18 -7.77
CA LEU A 127 18.32 24.81 -9.09
C LEU A 127 16.93 25.39 -9.32
N THR A 128 16.87 26.55 -9.96
CA THR A 128 15.60 27.10 -10.47
C THR A 128 15.43 26.66 -11.90
N VAL A 129 14.31 25.98 -12.18
CA VAL A 129 13.94 25.45 -13.49
C VAL A 129 12.82 26.32 -14.06
N ASN A 130 13.02 26.85 -15.27
CA ASN A 130 12.16 27.87 -15.85
C ASN A 130 11.13 27.33 -16.86
N ASP A 131 11.34 26.11 -17.36
CA ASP A 131 10.45 25.42 -18.30
C ASP A 131 10.69 23.90 -18.30
N GLU A 132 9.85 23.19 -19.04
CA GLU A 132 9.87 21.72 -19.18
C GLU A 132 11.14 21.19 -19.86
N ASP A 133 11.71 21.96 -20.81
CA ASP A 133 12.94 21.56 -21.49
C ASP A 133 14.13 21.59 -20.50
N GLU A 134 14.20 22.60 -19.63
CA GLU A 134 15.21 22.67 -18.55
C GLU A 134 15.05 21.53 -17.54
N LEU A 135 13.81 21.15 -17.19
CA LEU A 135 13.57 20.01 -16.29
C LEU A 135 14.05 18.70 -16.93
N TYR A 136 13.65 18.46 -18.19
CA TYR A 136 14.03 17.27 -18.94
C TYR A 136 15.56 17.14 -19.10
N GLU A 137 16.28 18.27 -19.28
CA GLU A 137 17.73 18.24 -19.37
C GLU A 137 18.40 17.73 -18.08
N ILE A 138 17.79 17.98 -16.92
CA ILE A 138 18.24 17.54 -15.60
C ILE A 138 17.85 16.09 -15.36
N THR A 139 16.59 15.73 -15.64
CA THR A 139 16.02 14.42 -15.29
C THR A 139 16.41 13.29 -16.24
N GLN A 140 16.79 13.58 -17.49
CA GLN A 140 17.19 12.53 -18.46
C GLN A 140 18.39 11.67 -18.02
N SER A 141 19.14 12.10 -17.00
CA SER A 141 20.24 11.34 -16.41
C SER A 141 19.85 10.52 -15.19
N CYS A 142 18.64 10.70 -14.65
CA CYS A 142 18.12 9.84 -13.59
C CYS A 142 17.86 8.43 -14.14
N ILE A 143 17.99 7.42 -13.28
CA ILE A 143 17.81 6.01 -13.63
C ILE A 143 16.53 5.53 -12.93
N GLU A 144 15.39 5.55 -13.60
CA GLU A 144 14.15 5.12 -12.95
C GLU A 144 14.01 3.58 -12.89
N GLY A 145 13.32 3.07 -11.86
CA GLY A 145 12.87 1.68 -11.73
C GLY A 145 13.74 0.76 -10.88
N GLY A 146 14.31 1.27 -9.77
CA GLY A 146 14.91 0.51 -8.67
C GLY A 146 16.32 0.00 -8.95
N ASN A 147 17.04 0.67 -9.86
CA ASN A 147 18.41 0.30 -10.22
C ASN A 147 19.29 1.54 -10.31
N ASP A 148 18.91 2.54 -9.54
CA ASP A 148 19.45 3.86 -9.61
C ASP A 148 20.69 3.99 -8.72
N ASP A 149 21.19 5.22 -8.62
CA ASP A 149 22.43 5.50 -7.92
C ASP A 149 22.25 5.64 -6.40
N ASP A 150 21.04 5.74 -5.85
CA ASP A 150 20.74 5.84 -4.41
C ASP A 150 20.93 4.50 -3.67
N ILE A 151 20.88 4.53 -2.34
CA ILE A 151 20.61 3.35 -1.51
C ILE A 151 19.71 3.80 -0.36
N GLU A 152 18.41 3.57 -0.48
CA GLU A 152 17.41 4.10 0.47
C GLU A 152 17.00 3.11 1.56
N CYS A 153 17.19 1.82 1.31
CA CYS A 153 16.77 0.79 2.26
C CYS A 153 17.52 0.81 3.60
N ILE A 154 18.50 1.70 3.77
CA ILE A 154 19.29 1.86 4.99
C ILE A 154 19.68 3.33 5.21
N ASP A 155 19.41 3.84 6.42
CA ASP A 155 19.73 5.22 6.81
C ASP A 155 20.85 5.28 7.84
N VAL A 156 21.70 6.31 7.76
CA VAL A 156 22.67 6.62 8.83
C VAL A 156 21.93 7.17 10.06
N ILE A 157 22.13 6.56 11.22
CA ILE A 157 21.61 7.12 12.48
C ILE A 157 22.58 8.18 13.00
N TYR A 158 22.13 9.43 12.91
CA TYR A 158 22.84 10.59 13.45
C TYR A 158 22.70 10.73 14.98
N PRO A 159 23.68 11.39 15.64
CA PRO A 159 24.85 12.03 15.04
C PRO A 159 26.01 11.07 14.74
N LEU A 160 26.75 11.37 13.67
CA LEU A 160 27.95 10.64 13.26
C LEU A 160 29.21 11.52 13.45
N THR A 161 30.20 11.01 14.17
CA THR A 161 31.49 11.70 14.32
C THR A 161 32.47 11.19 13.27
N VAL A 162 33.10 12.11 12.54
CA VAL A 162 34.12 11.83 11.51
C VAL A 162 35.44 12.49 11.89
N PHE A 163 36.52 11.75 11.73
CA PHE A 163 37.89 12.19 11.88
C PHE A 163 38.53 12.32 10.50
N THR A 164 39.27 13.40 10.26
CA THR A 164 40.04 13.61 9.01
C THR A 164 41.51 13.63 9.34
N TYR A 165 42.34 13.04 8.47
CA TYR A 165 43.77 12.90 8.65
C TYR A 165 44.51 13.35 7.39
N ASN A 166 45.74 13.81 7.57
CA ASN A 166 46.66 14.00 6.46
C ASN A 166 47.32 12.67 6.05
N PRO A 167 48.08 12.63 4.93
CA PRO A 167 48.78 11.41 4.50
C PRO A 167 49.84 10.88 5.49
N ASP A 168 50.28 11.70 6.45
CA ASP A 168 51.17 11.30 7.54
C ASP A 168 50.38 10.81 8.78
N PHE A 169 49.08 10.53 8.62
CA PHE A 169 48.17 10.03 9.65
C PHE A 169 47.98 10.94 10.87
N GLN A 170 48.20 12.25 10.71
CA GLN A 170 47.93 13.20 11.77
C GLN A 170 46.50 13.69 11.69
N LEU A 171 45.77 13.61 12.80
CA LEU A 171 44.42 14.15 12.92
C LEU A 171 44.40 15.65 12.58
N LEU A 172 43.63 16.00 11.56
CA LEU A 172 43.41 17.38 11.11
C LEU A 172 42.20 17.99 11.77
N ASN A 173 41.09 17.25 11.79
CA ASN A 173 39.81 17.75 12.29
C ASN A 173 38.92 16.62 12.80
N THR A 174 38.05 16.97 13.75
CA THR A 174 36.95 16.13 14.23
C THR A 174 35.65 16.87 13.96
N LEU A 175 34.79 16.29 13.13
CA LEU A 175 33.51 16.85 12.75
C LEU A 175 32.39 15.96 13.28
N LYS A 176 31.32 16.59 13.76
CA LYS A 176 30.09 15.92 14.10
C LYS A 176 29.06 16.28 13.04
N LEU A 177 28.49 15.26 12.40
CA LEU A 177 27.46 15.37 11.38
C LEU A 177 26.11 15.08 12.03
N ASP A 178 25.11 15.90 11.71
CA ASP A 178 23.76 15.79 12.28
C ASP A 178 22.68 15.43 11.23
N GLY A 179 23.06 15.12 9.99
CA GLY A 179 22.14 14.73 8.91
C GLY A 179 22.83 14.55 7.55
N ASP A 180 22.12 13.95 6.59
CA ASP A 180 22.64 13.52 5.29
C ASP A 180 23.19 14.67 4.45
N MET A 181 22.47 15.79 4.35
CA MET A 181 23.01 17.01 3.69
C MET A 181 24.38 17.43 4.24
N GLN A 182 24.61 17.33 5.56
CA GLN A 182 25.91 17.69 6.14
C GLN A 182 26.97 16.65 5.79
N PHE A 183 26.60 15.36 5.80
CA PHE A 183 27.49 14.28 5.43
C PHE A 183 27.86 14.35 3.95
N ARG A 184 26.89 14.53 3.07
CA ARG A 184 27.10 14.68 1.63
C ARG A 184 28.00 15.84 1.27
N ARG A 185 27.82 16.99 1.92
CA ARG A 185 28.71 18.16 1.78
C ARG A 185 30.11 17.92 2.33
N PHE A 186 30.23 17.18 3.42
CA PHE A 186 31.53 16.77 3.97
C PHE A 186 32.28 15.91 2.95
N LEU A 187 31.63 14.88 2.39
CA LEU A 187 32.21 13.98 1.39
C LEU A 187 32.64 14.74 0.12
N ALA A 188 31.82 15.69 -0.36
CA ALA A 188 32.14 16.54 -1.51
C ALA A 188 33.35 17.47 -1.27
N GLY A 189 33.67 17.77 -0.01
CA GLY A 189 34.79 18.63 0.38
C GLY A 189 36.13 17.91 0.52
N LEU A 190 36.17 16.58 0.44
CA LEU A 190 37.40 15.80 0.57
C LEU A 190 38.30 15.94 -0.66
N GLY A 191 39.61 16.09 -0.44
CA GLY A 191 40.62 16.02 -1.49
C GLY A 191 41.02 14.59 -1.83
N GLU A 192 41.64 14.40 -3.00
CA GLU A 192 41.98 13.07 -3.55
C GLU A 192 42.80 12.16 -2.60
N SER A 193 43.63 12.76 -1.75
CA SER A 193 44.53 12.05 -0.83
C SER A 193 44.10 12.12 0.64
N ASP A 194 42.90 12.65 0.91
CA ASP A 194 42.42 12.77 2.28
C ASP A 194 42.07 11.40 2.83
N LEU A 195 42.38 11.21 4.11
CA LEU A 195 42.07 10.00 4.86
C LEU A 195 41.03 10.34 5.91
N ILE A 196 40.03 9.48 6.06
CA ILE A 196 38.98 9.68 7.06
C ILE A 196 38.77 8.43 7.92
N SER A 197 38.19 8.60 9.09
CA SER A 197 37.72 7.51 9.94
C SER A 197 36.44 7.93 10.66
N PHE A 198 35.61 6.95 11.02
CA PHE A 198 34.40 7.17 11.80
C PHE A 198 34.61 6.83 13.27
N GLU A 199 33.85 7.47 14.15
CA GLU A 199 33.70 7.02 15.53
C GLU A 199 32.85 5.76 15.56
N PHE A 200 33.49 4.60 15.48
CA PHE A 200 32.82 3.31 15.58
C PHE A 200 32.30 3.06 17.00
N PRO A 201 31.14 2.39 17.16
CA PRO A 201 30.32 1.82 16.08
C PRO A 201 29.46 2.86 15.34
N VAL A 202 29.34 2.69 14.03
CA VAL A 202 28.36 3.42 13.19
C VAL A 202 27.04 2.67 13.25
N SER A 203 25.94 3.40 13.43
CA SER A 203 24.59 2.81 13.53
C SER A 203 23.78 3.17 12.31
N PHE A 204 23.02 2.21 11.80
CA PHE A 204 22.08 2.38 10.70
C PHE A 204 20.68 1.95 11.10
N GLY A 205 19.66 2.53 10.46
CA GLY A 205 18.26 2.13 10.56
C GLY A 205 17.77 1.56 9.23
N TYR A 206 16.91 0.55 9.29
CA TYR A 206 16.17 0.07 8.12
C TYR A 206 14.76 0.69 8.11
N GLY A 207 14.11 0.75 6.95
CA GLY A 207 12.73 1.26 6.82
C GLY A 207 11.70 0.55 7.72
N ASN A 208 11.95 -0.71 8.09
CA ASN A 208 11.11 -1.48 9.02
C ASN A 208 11.30 -1.13 10.51
N GLY A 209 12.20 -0.18 10.84
CA GLY A 209 12.52 0.27 12.19
C GLY A 209 13.58 -0.57 12.95
N GLU A 210 14.08 -1.65 12.35
CA GLU A 210 15.24 -2.39 12.85
C GLU A 210 16.52 -1.54 12.75
N LYS A 211 17.52 -1.88 13.58
CA LYS A 211 18.80 -1.18 13.61
C LYS A 211 19.96 -2.16 13.50
N VAL A 212 20.94 -1.80 12.69
CA VAL A 212 22.22 -2.51 12.57
C VAL A 212 23.36 -1.61 13.02
N THR A 213 24.42 -2.20 13.55
CA THR A 213 25.62 -1.47 13.98
C THR A 213 26.85 -2.09 13.35
N ALA A 214 27.67 -1.28 12.70
CA ALA A 214 28.96 -1.68 12.16
C ALA A 214 30.09 -1.21 13.09
N ASN A 215 31.05 -2.07 13.40
CA ASN A 215 32.18 -1.78 14.29
C ASN A 215 33.49 -1.46 13.56
N ASN A 216 33.52 -1.63 12.24
CA ASN A 216 34.64 -1.35 11.34
C ASN A 216 34.12 -1.13 9.90
N ASN A 217 35.02 -0.79 8.98
CA ASN A 217 34.64 -0.51 7.58
C ASN A 217 34.07 -1.75 6.86
N SER A 218 34.53 -2.96 7.19
CA SER A 218 34.04 -4.19 6.56
C SER A 218 32.59 -4.48 6.93
N GLU A 219 32.25 -4.36 8.21
CA GLU A 219 30.87 -4.52 8.69
C GLU A 219 29.95 -3.41 8.16
N LEU A 220 30.49 -2.21 7.92
CA LEU A 220 29.74 -1.10 7.33
C LEU A 220 29.36 -1.40 5.88
N VAL A 221 30.32 -1.86 5.07
CA VAL A 221 30.07 -2.23 3.67
C VAL A 221 29.09 -3.40 3.59
N GLU A 222 29.26 -4.41 4.44
CA GLU A 222 28.36 -5.56 4.49
C GLU A 222 26.92 -5.14 4.83
N ALA A 223 26.74 -4.27 5.84
CA ALA A 223 25.41 -3.76 6.20
C ALA A 223 24.72 -3.01 5.06
N ILE A 224 25.46 -2.17 4.31
CA ILE A 224 24.91 -1.42 3.19
C ILE A 224 24.58 -2.35 2.01
N GLU A 225 25.48 -3.26 1.65
CA GLU A 225 25.26 -4.19 0.53
C GLU A 225 24.10 -5.17 0.78
N GLU A 226 23.91 -5.62 2.03
CA GLU A 226 22.77 -6.45 2.40
C GLU A 226 21.44 -5.69 2.32
N ALA A 227 21.45 -4.37 2.53
CA ALA A 227 20.25 -3.55 2.57
C ALA A 227 19.64 -3.27 1.19
N LYS A 228 20.47 -3.15 0.14
CA LYS A 228 20.07 -2.73 -1.23
C LYS A 228 18.86 -3.45 -1.86
N THR A 229 18.47 -4.61 -1.34
CA THR A 229 17.35 -5.38 -1.90
C THR A 229 16.32 -5.74 -0.84
N THR A 230 16.27 -4.97 0.25
CA THR A 230 15.43 -5.27 1.42
C THR A 230 14.14 -4.46 1.47
N CYS A 231 14.06 -3.39 0.67
CA CYS A 231 12.89 -2.56 0.47
C CYS A 231 12.63 -2.37 -1.04
N ASP A 232 11.46 -1.85 -1.37
CA ASP A 232 11.22 -1.18 -2.65
C ASP A 232 11.76 0.24 -2.51
N GLU A 233 12.50 0.73 -3.52
CA GLU A 233 13.16 2.05 -3.49
C GLU A 233 12.26 3.14 -4.10
N ASP A 234 10.97 2.86 -4.30
CA ASP A 234 9.94 3.79 -4.84
C ASP A 234 10.38 4.59 -6.09
N ASP A 235 11.28 3.96 -6.85
CA ASP A 235 12.10 4.58 -7.89
C ASP A 235 11.44 4.62 -9.27
N ASP A 236 10.22 4.10 -9.39
CA ASP A 236 9.47 4.16 -10.62
C ASP A 236 8.48 5.33 -10.62
N ALA A 237 8.25 5.87 -11.82
CA ALA A 237 7.24 6.90 -12.04
C ALA A 237 5.81 6.30 -12.11
N ASP A 238 5.62 5.17 -11.43
CA ASP A 238 4.37 4.48 -11.35
C ASP A 238 3.58 5.14 -10.20
N TYR A 239 2.40 5.67 -10.54
CA TYR A 239 1.58 6.44 -9.59
C TYR A 239 0.84 5.53 -8.59
N ASN A 240 1.14 4.24 -8.56
CA ASN A 240 0.42 3.23 -7.77
C ASN A 240 1.31 2.63 -6.70
N ASP A 241 2.08 3.49 -6.02
CA ASP A 241 3.03 3.11 -4.99
C ASP A 241 2.43 2.02 -4.10
N ASP A 242 3.09 0.86 -4.10
CA ASP A 242 2.70 -0.32 -3.32
C ASP A 242 2.96 -0.09 -1.80
N ASP A 243 2.95 1.18 -1.34
CA ASP A 243 3.21 1.68 0.02
C ASP A 243 2.20 1.11 1.04
N PHE A 244 1.10 0.59 0.53
CA PHE A 244 0.07 -0.02 1.34
C PHE A 244 0.54 -1.35 1.90
N THR A 245 0.78 -1.38 3.20
CA THR A 245 1.10 -2.62 3.90
C THR A 245 -0.07 -3.63 3.90
N GLN A 246 0.26 -4.92 4.01
CA GLN A 246 -0.73 -5.98 4.24
C GLN A 246 -1.65 -5.66 5.44
N ASP A 247 -1.09 -5.12 6.53
CA ASP A 247 -1.84 -4.72 7.73
C ASP A 247 -2.78 -3.53 7.46
N GLY A 248 -2.39 -2.62 6.57
CA GLY A 248 -3.23 -1.52 6.07
C GLY A 248 -4.46 -2.05 5.33
N LEU A 249 -4.25 -2.97 4.38
CA LEU A 249 -5.33 -3.62 3.64
C LEU A 249 -6.27 -4.41 4.56
N ASP A 250 -5.73 -5.22 5.48
CA ASP A 250 -6.53 -6.01 6.44
C ASP A 250 -7.44 -5.12 7.29
N LYS A 251 -6.89 -4.02 7.80
CA LYS A 251 -7.66 -3.03 8.57
C LYS A 251 -8.72 -2.36 7.73
N LEU A 252 -8.43 -2.04 6.47
CA LEU A 252 -9.37 -1.37 5.58
C LEU A 252 -10.53 -2.30 5.22
N LEU A 253 -10.25 -3.52 4.75
CA LEU A 253 -11.26 -4.50 4.34
C LEU A 253 -12.28 -4.79 5.45
N GLY A 254 -11.83 -4.86 6.70
CA GLY A 254 -12.69 -5.12 7.86
C GLY A 254 -13.51 -3.93 8.38
N LYS A 255 -13.37 -2.71 7.82
CA LYS A 255 -14.11 -1.53 8.30
C LYS A 255 -15.59 -1.57 7.94
N CYS A 256 -15.92 -1.89 6.70
CA CYS A 256 -17.27 -1.81 6.13
C CYS A 256 -17.45 -2.82 4.99
N PRO A 257 -18.70 -3.09 4.55
CA PRO A 257 -18.97 -3.75 3.29
C PRO A 257 -18.48 -2.94 2.08
N TRP A 258 -18.23 -3.64 0.98
CA TRP A 258 -17.66 -3.09 -0.25
C TRP A 258 -18.53 -3.41 -1.45
N SER A 259 -19.01 -2.40 -2.16
CA SER A 259 -19.68 -2.60 -3.44
C SER A 259 -18.68 -2.96 -4.54
N ILE A 260 -19.03 -3.91 -5.41
CA ILE A 260 -18.15 -4.38 -6.48
C ILE A 260 -18.47 -3.64 -7.77
N ARG A 261 -17.62 -2.71 -8.21
CA ARG A 261 -17.80 -2.03 -9.49
C ARG A 261 -16.55 -1.24 -9.94
N PRO A 262 -16.01 -1.48 -11.15
CA PRO A 262 -16.33 -2.56 -12.11
C PRO A 262 -15.75 -3.94 -11.73
N LEU A 263 -16.27 -5.00 -12.37
CA LEU A 263 -15.67 -6.34 -12.36
C LEU A 263 -15.46 -6.83 -13.80
N LYS A 264 -14.21 -7.02 -14.18
CA LYS A 264 -13.79 -7.63 -15.43
C LYS A 264 -12.97 -8.87 -15.13
N LYS A 265 -13.35 -10.00 -15.73
CA LYS A 265 -12.69 -11.30 -15.53
C LYS A 265 -12.59 -12.08 -16.83
N SER A 266 -11.40 -12.56 -17.16
CA SER A 266 -11.10 -13.33 -18.38
C SER A 266 -11.66 -12.68 -19.65
N GLU A 267 -11.31 -11.40 -19.85
CA GLU A 267 -11.76 -10.53 -20.96
C GLU A 267 -13.29 -10.24 -21.02
N GLN A 268 -14.07 -10.70 -20.04
CA GLN A 268 -15.51 -10.43 -19.94
C GLN A 268 -15.80 -9.32 -18.94
N ASP A 269 -16.71 -8.42 -19.32
CA ASP A 269 -17.25 -7.41 -18.40
C ASP A 269 -18.44 -8.01 -17.65
N ASN A 270 -18.19 -8.41 -16.40
CA ASN A 270 -19.19 -9.01 -15.52
C ASN A 270 -19.90 -7.95 -14.66
N THR A 271 -19.61 -6.66 -14.87
CA THR A 271 -20.14 -5.57 -14.03
C THR A 271 -21.67 -5.55 -14.03
N GLU A 272 -22.31 -5.83 -15.17
CA GLU A 272 -23.77 -5.87 -15.27
C GLU A 272 -24.40 -7.16 -14.71
N GLN A 273 -23.61 -8.22 -14.51
CA GLN A 273 -24.06 -9.49 -13.91
C GLN A 273 -24.12 -9.42 -12.38
N TYR A 274 -23.30 -8.55 -11.80
CA TYR A 274 -23.23 -8.33 -10.35
C TYR A 274 -23.67 -6.92 -9.95
N PRO A 275 -24.84 -6.42 -10.42
CA PRO A 275 -25.31 -5.12 -10.01
C PRO A 275 -25.68 -5.19 -8.53
N TYR A 276 -25.16 -4.26 -7.74
CA TYR A 276 -25.50 -4.16 -6.31
C TYR A 276 -25.05 -5.38 -5.47
N TYR A 277 -23.98 -6.07 -5.89
CA TYR A 277 -23.28 -7.02 -5.02
C TYR A 277 -22.29 -6.31 -4.10
N PHE A 278 -22.24 -6.80 -2.86
CA PHE A 278 -21.37 -6.31 -1.81
C PHE A 278 -20.53 -7.46 -1.23
N LEU A 279 -19.25 -7.19 -0.97
CA LEU A 279 -18.36 -8.06 -0.20
C LEU A 279 -18.26 -7.55 1.24
N THR A 280 -18.52 -8.44 2.18
CA THR A 280 -18.34 -8.18 3.62
C THR A 280 -17.25 -9.11 4.14
N PHE A 281 -16.10 -8.54 4.52
CA PHE A 281 -14.95 -9.27 5.04
C PHE A 281 -15.04 -9.39 6.56
N GLU A 282 -15.05 -10.62 7.07
CA GLU A 282 -15.10 -10.92 8.51
C GLU A 282 -13.74 -11.40 9.03
N GLU A 283 -13.48 -11.19 10.32
CA GLU A 283 -12.33 -11.77 11.01
C GLU A 283 -12.31 -13.30 10.87
N GLY A 284 -11.10 -13.89 10.75
CA GLY A 284 -10.93 -15.33 10.59
C GLY A 284 -11.00 -15.84 9.15
N GLY A 285 -10.94 -14.93 8.16
CA GLY A 285 -10.79 -15.27 6.74
C GLY A 285 -12.09 -15.69 6.07
N LYS A 286 -13.24 -15.26 6.60
CA LYS A 286 -14.56 -15.49 6.00
C LYS A 286 -15.03 -14.23 5.27
N VAL A 287 -15.53 -14.37 4.05
CA VAL A 287 -16.11 -13.27 3.27
C VAL A 287 -17.51 -13.65 2.80
N ILE A 288 -18.43 -12.69 2.84
CA ILE A 288 -19.80 -12.87 2.34
C ILE A 288 -19.97 -12.01 1.11
N ALA A 289 -20.35 -12.61 -0.02
CA ALA A 289 -20.81 -11.88 -1.19
C ALA A 289 -22.33 -11.92 -1.22
N GLY A 290 -22.99 -10.76 -1.13
CA GLY A 290 -24.44 -10.70 -1.14
C GLY A 290 -25.00 -9.50 -1.88
N ASP A 291 -26.25 -9.63 -2.34
CA ASP A 291 -26.98 -8.59 -3.03
C ASP A 291 -28.00 -7.90 -2.10
N GLU A 292 -28.58 -6.81 -2.59
CA GLU A 292 -29.64 -6.07 -1.89
C GLU A 292 -30.96 -6.86 -1.72
N TYR A 293 -31.10 -8.00 -2.41
CA TYR A 293 -32.29 -8.87 -2.40
C TYR A 293 -32.15 -10.04 -1.41
N GLY A 294 -31.06 -10.07 -0.62
CA GLY A 294 -30.81 -11.05 0.41
C GLY A 294 -30.21 -12.37 -0.08
N TYR A 295 -29.82 -12.46 -1.36
CA TYR A 295 -28.93 -13.51 -1.81
C TYR A 295 -27.55 -13.30 -1.18
N ALA A 296 -26.99 -14.35 -0.60
CA ALA A 296 -25.65 -14.33 -0.06
C ALA A 296 -24.97 -15.69 -0.23
N THR A 297 -23.72 -15.65 -0.68
CA THR A 297 -22.82 -16.82 -0.65
C THR A 297 -21.66 -16.53 0.27
N GLU A 298 -21.21 -17.56 0.99
CA GLU A 298 -20.01 -17.52 1.80
C GLU A 298 -18.79 -17.96 0.98
N GLY A 299 -17.66 -17.35 1.27
CA GLY A 299 -16.35 -17.67 0.74
C GLY A 299 -15.26 -17.49 1.79
N THR A 300 -14.02 -17.70 1.37
CA THR A 300 -12.83 -17.45 2.17
C THR A 300 -12.00 -16.33 1.57
N TRP A 301 -11.39 -15.52 2.43
CA TRP A 301 -10.44 -14.50 2.02
C TRP A 301 -9.17 -14.55 2.86
N GLY A 302 -8.11 -13.93 2.34
CA GLY A 302 -6.90 -13.64 3.08
C GLY A 302 -6.00 -12.71 2.30
N THR A 303 -5.09 -12.04 2.99
CA THR A 303 -4.10 -11.16 2.39
C THR A 303 -2.70 -11.78 2.48
N GLY A 304 -1.79 -11.26 1.68
CA GLY A 304 -0.39 -11.65 1.73
C GLY A 304 0.48 -10.67 0.94
N VAL A 305 1.76 -10.99 0.88
CA VAL A 305 2.73 -10.27 0.04
C VAL A 305 3.34 -11.27 -0.94
N SER A 306 3.35 -10.93 -2.22
CA SER A 306 3.98 -11.73 -3.29
C SER A 306 4.64 -10.79 -4.27
N ASP A 307 5.90 -11.07 -4.61
CA ASP A 307 6.70 -10.23 -5.51
C ASP A 307 6.65 -8.75 -5.10
N TYR A 308 6.84 -8.50 -3.80
CA TYR A 308 6.78 -7.18 -3.14
C TYR A 308 5.41 -6.48 -3.14
N ARG A 309 4.38 -7.07 -3.79
CA ARG A 309 3.03 -6.52 -3.84
C ARG A 309 2.08 -7.11 -2.82
N VAL A 310 1.18 -6.29 -2.31
CA VAL A 310 0.08 -6.76 -1.47
C VAL A 310 -1.00 -7.42 -2.32
N ILE A 311 -1.43 -8.59 -1.85
CA ILE A 311 -2.42 -9.41 -2.56
C ILE A 311 -3.65 -9.63 -1.69
N LEU A 312 -4.84 -9.55 -2.29
CA LEU A 312 -6.10 -10.02 -1.75
C LEU A 312 -6.48 -11.34 -2.44
N LYS A 313 -6.51 -12.42 -1.68
CA LYS A 313 -7.02 -13.71 -2.15
C LYS A 313 -8.46 -13.90 -1.73
N VAL A 314 -9.33 -14.24 -2.68
CA VAL A 314 -10.74 -14.58 -2.42
C VAL A 314 -11.13 -15.87 -3.14
N GLU A 315 -11.92 -16.70 -2.47
CA GLU A 315 -12.41 -17.99 -2.99
C GLU A 315 -13.87 -18.23 -2.55
N PHE A 316 -14.75 -18.41 -3.53
CA PHE A 316 -16.16 -18.75 -3.41
C PHE A 316 -16.48 -20.00 -4.21
N ALA A 317 -17.36 -20.85 -3.68
CA ALA A 317 -17.86 -22.03 -4.39
C ALA A 317 -18.98 -21.68 -5.38
N GLU A 318 -19.87 -20.74 -5.00
CA GLU A 318 -21.08 -20.38 -5.77
C GLU A 318 -20.91 -19.06 -6.57
N ALA A 319 -19.79 -18.35 -6.40
CA ALA A 319 -19.48 -17.10 -7.14
C ALA A 319 -18.03 -17.09 -7.68
N PRO A 320 -17.69 -17.97 -8.63
CA PRO A 320 -16.31 -18.15 -9.10
C PRO A 320 -15.73 -16.93 -9.82
N ASP A 321 -16.57 -16.02 -10.32
CA ASP A 321 -16.13 -14.81 -11.02
C ASP A 321 -15.37 -13.83 -10.11
N PHE A 322 -15.56 -13.93 -8.78
CA PHE A 322 -14.79 -13.16 -7.80
C PHE A 322 -13.44 -13.82 -7.47
N ASN A 323 -13.26 -15.11 -7.78
CA ASN A 323 -12.12 -15.88 -7.30
C ASN A 323 -10.82 -15.40 -7.94
N GLY A 324 -9.78 -15.33 -7.13
CA GLY A 324 -8.45 -14.95 -7.61
C GLY A 324 -7.49 -14.59 -6.49
N SER A 325 -6.22 -14.48 -6.87
CA SER A 325 -5.22 -13.70 -6.15
C SER A 325 -5.13 -12.37 -6.85
N TRP A 326 -5.70 -11.34 -6.24
CA TRP A 326 -5.79 -10.00 -6.79
C TRP A 326 -4.67 -9.14 -6.23
N TRP A 327 -3.85 -8.56 -7.10
CA TRP A 327 -2.87 -7.55 -6.72
C TRP A 327 -3.60 -6.24 -6.45
N VAL A 328 -3.27 -5.61 -5.34
CA VAL A 328 -3.71 -4.24 -5.04
C VAL A 328 -2.86 -3.29 -5.87
N TYR A 329 -3.50 -2.31 -6.49
CA TYR A 329 -2.82 -1.23 -7.25
C TYR A 329 -3.40 0.14 -6.91
N GLY A 330 -3.99 0.25 -5.72
CA GLY A 330 -4.63 1.46 -5.25
C GLY A 330 -5.43 1.20 -3.98
N LEU A 331 -5.03 1.84 -2.87
CA LEU A 331 -5.62 1.68 -1.55
C LEU A 331 -6.02 3.04 -0.94
N GLY A 332 -7.22 3.51 -1.24
CA GLY A 332 -7.76 4.74 -0.64
C GLY A 332 -8.71 4.47 0.53
N GLU A 333 -9.00 5.49 1.36
CA GLU A 333 -9.94 5.37 2.50
C GLU A 333 -11.33 4.82 2.11
N GLY A 334 -11.75 4.92 0.85
CA GLY A 334 -13.05 4.46 0.37
C GLY A 334 -13.03 3.62 -0.90
N LYS A 335 -11.85 3.29 -1.43
CA LYS A 335 -11.71 2.52 -2.68
C LYS A 335 -10.52 1.56 -2.62
N ILE A 336 -10.69 0.36 -3.16
CA ILE A 336 -9.60 -0.60 -3.33
C ILE A 336 -9.62 -1.07 -4.78
N ALA A 337 -8.54 -0.81 -5.50
CA ALA A 337 -8.36 -1.20 -6.88
C ALA A 337 -7.54 -2.50 -6.96
N LEU A 338 -8.05 -3.47 -7.70
CA LEU A 338 -7.54 -4.83 -7.77
C LEU A 338 -7.36 -5.31 -9.22
N PHE A 339 -6.25 -5.97 -9.53
CA PHE A 339 -5.98 -6.55 -10.85
C PHE A 339 -5.28 -7.91 -10.75
N THR A 340 -5.11 -8.60 -11.88
CA THR A 340 -4.30 -9.83 -11.96
C THR A 340 -3.26 -9.71 -13.06
N ASP A 341 -2.40 -10.73 -13.21
CA ASP A 341 -1.47 -10.87 -14.31
C ASP A 341 -2.16 -11.17 -15.67
N GLU A 342 -3.45 -11.51 -15.65
CA GLU A 342 -4.25 -11.69 -16.86
C GLU A 342 -4.70 -10.33 -17.41
N GLU A 343 -4.35 -10.06 -18.67
CA GLU A 343 -4.64 -8.78 -19.32
C GLU A 343 -6.15 -8.46 -19.31
N GLY A 344 -6.52 -7.38 -18.60
CA GLY A 344 -7.88 -6.87 -18.54
C GLY A 344 -8.69 -7.28 -17.31
N ASP A 345 -8.18 -8.20 -16.48
CA ASP A 345 -8.79 -8.55 -15.19
C ASP A 345 -8.69 -7.38 -14.22
N ARG A 346 -9.84 -6.85 -13.79
CA ARG A 346 -9.92 -5.73 -12.87
C ARG A 346 -11.14 -5.85 -11.97
N MET A 347 -10.96 -5.58 -10.68
CA MET A 347 -12.03 -5.42 -9.72
C MET A 347 -11.81 -4.11 -8.97
N LEU A 348 -12.87 -3.34 -8.76
CA LEU A 348 -12.82 -2.16 -7.92
C LEU A 348 -13.86 -2.32 -6.80
N LEU A 349 -13.40 -2.12 -5.58
CA LEU A 349 -14.20 -2.16 -4.38
C LEU A 349 -14.45 -0.72 -3.93
N GLU A 350 -15.69 -0.30 -3.83
CA GLU A 350 -16.06 1.01 -3.28
C GLU A 350 -16.76 0.83 -1.93
N MET A 351 -16.29 1.54 -0.92
CA MET A 351 -16.78 1.42 0.46
C MET A 351 -18.27 1.75 0.55
N ALA A 352 -19.03 0.85 1.16
CA ALA A 352 -20.49 0.92 1.27
C ALA A 352 -20.94 0.67 2.72
N CYS A 353 -20.51 1.54 3.65
CA CYS A 353 -20.86 1.42 5.07
C CYS A 353 -22.37 1.52 5.36
N ASP A 354 -23.14 2.14 4.46
CA ASP A 354 -24.59 2.25 4.58
C ASP A 354 -25.32 0.96 4.15
N TYR A 355 -24.61 -0.03 3.60
CA TYR A 355 -25.17 -1.32 3.26
C TYR A 355 -25.33 -2.18 4.51
N GLU A 356 -26.58 -2.55 4.80
CA GLU A 356 -26.91 -3.57 5.78
C GLU A 356 -27.36 -4.84 5.04
N PRO A 357 -26.63 -5.97 5.17
CA PRO A 357 -27.01 -7.20 4.48
C PRO A 357 -28.39 -7.67 4.97
N ASN A 358 -29.35 -7.74 4.06
CA ASN A 358 -30.67 -8.30 4.35
C ASN A 358 -30.61 -9.82 4.33
N LEU A 359 -30.10 -10.42 5.41
CA LEU A 359 -30.03 -11.88 5.51
C LEU A 359 -31.44 -12.46 5.61
N CYS A 360 -31.77 -13.42 4.74
CA CYS A 360 -33.02 -14.19 4.75
C CYS A 360 -33.18 -15.04 6.02
N SER A 361 -33.36 -14.39 7.16
CA SER A 361 -33.65 -15.04 8.43
C SER A 361 -35.02 -15.72 8.36
N GLU A 362 -35.21 -16.76 9.17
CA GLU A 362 -36.49 -17.47 9.24
C GLU A 362 -37.65 -16.50 9.57
N GLU A 363 -37.41 -15.53 10.46
CA GLU A 363 -38.38 -14.49 10.83
C GLU A 363 -38.70 -13.57 9.65
N HIS A 364 -37.68 -13.05 8.96
CA HIS A 364 -37.85 -12.17 7.79
C HIS A 364 -38.61 -12.86 6.65
N ILE A 365 -38.28 -14.12 6.35
CA ILE A 365 -38.98 -14.90 5.32
C ILE A 365 -40.46 -15.09 5.69
N ILE A 366 -40.76 -15.40 6.96
CA ILE A 366 -42.14 -15.57 7.42
C ILE A 366 -42.94 -14.27 7.28
N GLU A 367 -42.37 -13.15 7.73
CA GLU A 367 -43.03 -11.85 7.68
C GLU A 367 -43.32 -11.42 6.23
N SER A 368 -42.31 -11.56 5.36
CA SER A 368 -42.40 -11.21 3.94
C SER A 368 -43.41 -12.10 3.20
N LEU A 369 -43.34 -13.43 3.35
CA LEU A 369 -44.27 -14.35 2.68
C LEU A 369 -45.73 -14.09 3.07
N LYS A 370 -45.97 -13.69 4.33
CA LYS A 370 -47.32 -13.38 4.85
C LYS A 370 -47.87 -12.03 4.41
N GLU A 371 -47.05 -11.13 3.87
CA GLU A 371 -47.47 -9.77 3.55
C GLU A 371 -48.50 -9.71 2.43
N CYS A 372 -48.28 -10.45 1.34
CA CYS A 372 -49.12 -10.43 0.14
C CYS A 372 -49.18 -11.80 -0.56
N LYS A 373 -49.94 -11.85 -1.66
CA LYS A 373 -49.91 -12.98 -2.59
C LYS A 373 -48.69 -12.90 -3.48
N TRP A 374 -48.19 -14.06 -3.88
CA TRP A 374 -46.98 -14.19 -4.68
C TRP A 374 -47.31 -14.86 -6.02
N GLU A 375 -47.01 -14.17 -7.12
CA GLU A 375 -47.09 -14.71 -8.47
C GLU A 375 -45.89 -15.64 -8.71
N ILE A 376 -46.14 -16.87 -9.15
CA ILE A 376 -45.06 -17.78 -9.54
C ILE A 376 -44.60 -17.40 -10.95
N LEU A 377 -43.35 -16.95 -11.08
CA LEU A 377 -42.67 -16.78 -12.35
C LEU A 377 -41.87 -18.03 -12.68
N ASN A 378 -42.10 -18.54 -13.88
CA ASN A 378 -41.43 -19.70 -14.40
C ASN A 378 -40.45 -19.29 -15.49
N GLU A 379 -39.20 -19.03 -15.10
CA GLU A 379 -38.19 -18.52 -16.04
C GLU A 379 -37.62 -19.61 -16.95
N ASP A 380 -37.57 -20.87 -16.49
CA ASP A 380 -36.97 -21.99 -17.23
C ASP A 380 -37.97 -22.80 -18.09
N GLY A 381 -39.27 -22.50 -17.99
CA GLY A 381 -40.31 -23.16 -18.76
C GLY A 381 -40.79 -24.50 -18.18
N SER A 382 -40.36 -24.88 -16.97
CA SER A 382 -40.71 -26.16 -16.33
C SER A 382 -42.09 -26.18 -15.63
N PHE A 383 -42.64 -25.00 -15.29
CA PHE A 383 -43.95 -24.81 -14.63
C PHE A 383 -45.02 -24.14 -15.54
N PHE A 384 -46.17 -24.78 -15.77
CA PHE A 384 -47.06 -24.40 -16.88
C PHE A 384 -48.24 -23.47 -16.55
N GLU A 385 -48.46 -23.11 -15.29
CA GLU A 385 -49.67 -22.38 -14.86
C GLU A 385 -49.32 -21.06 -14.14
N GLU A 386 -49.99 -19.98 -14.54
CA GLU A 386 -49.95 -18.70 -13.82
C GLU A 386 -50.73 -18.84 -12.50
N LEU A 387 -49.97 -19.04 -11.43
CA LEU A 387 -50.49 -19.31 -10.09
C LEU A 387 -50.09 -18.20 -9.11
N TYR A 388 -50.97 -17.98 -8.13
CA TYR A 388 -50.76 -17.05 -7.04
C TYR A 388 -50.83 -17.78 -5.71
N LEU A 389 -49.74 -17.71 -4.95
CA LEU A 389 -49.61 -18.33 -3.64
C LEU A 389 -49.94 -17.34 -2.54
N ASP A 390 -50.77 -17.76 -1.58
CA ASP A 390 -51.15 -16.97 -0.42
C ASP A 390 -50.77 -17.71 0.87
N PHE A 391 -49.83 -17.13 1.61
CA PHE A 391 -49.28 -17.65 2.86
C PHE A 391 -49.88 -16.95 4.09
N SER A 392 -50.85 -16.04 3.92
CA SER A 392 -51.38 -15.17 4.99
C SER A 392 -52.04 -15.92 6.15
N ALA A 393 -52.54 -17.14 5.90
CA ALA A 393 -53.10 -18.00 6.93
C ALA A 393 -52.00 -18.87 7.56
N GLU A 394 -51.96 -18.91 8.90
CA GLU A 394 -50.97 -19.67 9.66
C GLU A 394 -50.85 -21.12 9.18
N MET A 395 -49.65 -21.49 8.70
CA MET A 395 -49.29 -22.82 8.19
C MET A 395 -50.20 -23.34 7.06
N SER A 396 -50.95 -22.46 6.40
CA SER A 396 -51.86 -22.80 5.30
C SER A 396 -51.42 -22.07 4.04
N LEU A 397 -51.45 -22.80 2.93
CA LEU A 397 -51.12 -22.29 1.60
C LEU A 397 -52.40 -22.33 0.77
N HIS A 398 -52.85 -21.20 0.25
CA HIS A 398 -53.94 -21.15 -0.73
C HIS A 398 -53.37 -20.83 -2.10
N VAL A 399 -53.82 -21.55 -3.13
CA VAL A 399 -53.36 -21.35 -4.50
C VAL A 399 -54.50 -20.84 -5.36
N TYR A 400 -54.28 -19.72 -6.04
CA TYR A 400 -55.24 -19.11 -6.95
C TYR A 400 -54.73 -19.14 -8.39
N ASN A 401 -55.64 -19.21 -9.36
CA ASN A 401 -55.31 -18.95 -10.76
C ASN A 401 -55.43 -17.45 -11.12
N SER A 402 -55.15 -17.11 -12.38
CA SER A 402 -55.27 -15.74 -12.92
C SER A 402 -56.66 -15.10 -12.84
N ASP A 403 -57.73 -15.90 -12.73
CA ASP A 403 -59.10 -15.42 -12.50
C ASP A 403 -59.41 -15.17 -11.00
N ALA A 404 -58.40 -15.23 -10.13
CA ALA A 404 -58.52 -15.12 -8.67
C ALA A 404 -59.45 -16.19 -8.03
N THR A 405 -59.60 -17.34 -8.69
CA THR A 405 -60.34 -18.48 -8.13
C THR A 405 -59.40 -19.40 -7.39
N LEU A 406 -59.82 -19.85 -6.19
CA LEU A 406 -59.08 -20.83 -5.40
C LEU A 406 -59.07 -22.16 -6.15
N VAL A 407 -57.89 -22.63 -6.53
CA VAL A 407 -57.68 -23.87 -7.30
C VAL A 407 -57.07 -25.00 -6.47
N ASP A 408 -56.39 -24.69 -5.36
CA ASP A 408 -55.84 -25.70 -4.45
C ASP A 408 -55.61 -25.15 -3.03
N GLU A 409 -55.48 -26.05 -2.06
CA GLU A 409 -55.18 -25.76 -0.65
C GLU A 409 -54.13 -26.73 -0.12
N GLY A 410 -53.09 -26.20 0.53
CA GLY A 410 -51.99 -26.95 1.11
C GLY A 410 -51.55 -26.42 2.47
N SER A 411 -50.35 -26.80 2.86
CA SER A 411 -49.67 -26.32 4.06
C SER A 411 -48.25 -25.92 3.69
N TRP A 412 -47.70 -24.97 4.43
CA TRP A 412 -46.29 -24.61 4.34
C TRP A 412 -45.66 -24.58 5.74
N SER A 413 -44.36 -24.78 5.79
CA SER A 413 -43.53 -24.59 6.99
C SER A 413 -42.15 -24.08 6.58
N ILE A 414 -41.41 -23.55 7.54
CA ILE A 414 -40.03 -23.12 7.33
C ILE A 414 -39.14 -23.66 8.45
N SER A 415 -37.87 -23.90 8.13
CA SER A 415 -36.82 -24.21 9.10
C SER A 415 -35.51 -23.62 8.57
N GLY A 416 -34.96 -22.61 9.26
CA GLY A 416 -33.84 -21.82 8.72
C GLY A 416 -34.27 -21.08 7.45
N ASN A 417 -33.59 -21.31 6.34
CA ASN A 417 -33.92 -20.75 5.03
C ASN A 417 -34.61 -21.77 4.09
N VAL A 418 -35.14 -22.88 4.61
CA VAL A 418 -35.81 -23.90 3.79
C VAL A 418 -37.32 -23.82 4.00
N VAL A 419 -38.04 -23.47 2.94
CA VAL A 419 -39.50 -23.44 2.87
C VAL A 419 -40.00 -24.79 2.34
N THR A 420 -40.82 -25.48 3.14
CA THR A 420 -41.43 -26.75 2.75
C THR A 420 -42.88 -26.53 2.34
N LEU A 421 -43.23 -26.82 1.09
CA LEU A 421 -44.61 -26.83 0.60
C LEU A 421 -45.17 -28.25 0.65
N SER A 422 -46.40 -28.42 1.14
CA SER A 422 -46.98 -29.74 1.43
C SER A 422 -48.49 -29.79 1.20
N LYS A 423 -49.01 -31.01 1.05
CA LYS A 423 -50.46 -31.32 0.93
C LYS A 423 -51.21 -30.65 -0.23
N LEU A 424 -50.50 -30.16 -1.24
CA LEU A 424 -51.11 -29.77 -2.51
C LEU A 424 -51.61 -31.03 -3.26
N SER A 425 -52.57 -30.83 -4.15
CA SER A 425 -53.18 -31.86 -4.98
C SER A 425 -52.20 -32.48 -6.00
N GLU A 426 -52.60 -33.59 -6.63
CA GLU A 426 -51.76 -34.25 -7.65
C GLU A 426 -51.43 -33.35 -8.86
N THR A 427 -52.26 -32.34 -9.14
CA THR A 427 -52.02 -31.39 -10.24
C THR A 427 -50.92 -30.38 -9.92
N LEU A 428 -50.64 -30.12 -8.65
CA LEU A 428 -49.59 -29.21 -8.18
C LEU A 428 -48.46 -29.94 -7.42
N ALA A 429 -48.35 -31.26 -7.62
CA ALA A 429 -47.38 -32.10 -6.92
C ALA A 429 -45.92 -31.72 -7.20
N ASN A 430 -45.65 -31.05 -8.32
CA ASN A 430 -44.34 -30.52 -8.67
C ASN A 430 -43.86 -29.41 -7.71
N TYR A 431 -44.77 -28.66 -7.08
CA TYR A 431 -44.43 -27.63 -6.10
C TYR A 431 -44.18 -28.20 -4.70
N VAL A 432 -44.63 -29.42 -4.41
CA VAL A 432 -44.50 -30.04 -3.08
C VAL A 432 -43.05 -30.46 -2.83
N GLY A 433 -42.47 -30.03 -1.72
CA GLY A 433 -41.12 -30.38 -1.30
C GLY A 433 -40.43 -29.26 -0.52
N ASP A 434 -39.13 -29.47 -0.29
CA ASP A 434 -38.25 -28.53 0.40
C ASP A 434 -37.57 -27.62 -0.64
N TRP A 435 -37.73 -26.32 -0.46
CA TRP A 435 -37.20 -25.26 -1.32
C TRP A 435 -36.28 -24.37 -0.51
N LYS A 436 -35.00 -24.31 -0.87
CA LYS A 436 -34.01 -23.45 -0.23
C LYS A 436 -34.22 -22.03 -0.76
N VAL A 437 -34.49 -21.08 0.13
CA VAL A 437 -34.58 -19.66 -0.22
C VAL A 437 -33.18 -19.17 -0.55
N MET A 438 -33.01 -18.74 -1.81
CA MET A 438 -31.79 -18.17 -2.36
C MET A 438 -31.85 -16.64 -2.35
N ALA A 439 -33.03 -16.04 -2.50
CA ALA A 439 -33.26 -14.59 -2.33
C ALA A 439 -34.63 -14.32 -1.68
N CYS A 440 -34.75 -13.23 -0.91
CA CYS A 440 -35.95 -12.88 -0.13
C CYS A 440 -36.19 -11.36 -0.08
N GLY A 441 -36.06 -10.70 -1.23
CA GLY A 441 -36.33 -9.28 -1.36
C GLY A 441 -37.80 -8.94 -1.15
N ASP A 442 -38.08 -7.67 -0.90
CA ASP A 442 -39.44 -7.15 -0.62
C ASP A 442 -40.43 -7.46 -1.77
N ASP A 443 -39.95 -7.58 -3.00
CA ASP A 443 -40.78 -7.82 -4.18
C ASP A 443 -40.50 -9.14 -4.93
N LYS A 444 -39.42 -9.84 -4.57
CA LYS A 444 -38.97 -11.06 -5.25
C LYS A 444 -38.39 -12.06 -4.25
N PHE A 445 -38.89 -13.29 -4.30
CA PHE A 445 -38.24 -14.45 -3.70
C PHE A 445 -37.72 -15.38 -4.79
N GLU A 446 -36.56 -15.98 -4.55
CA GLU A 446 -35.99 -17.01 -5.42
C GLU A 446 -35.71 -18.25 -4.58
N LEU A 447 -36.20 -19.41 -5.01
CA LEU A 447 -36.09 -20.64 -4.27
C LEU A 447 -35.63 -21.79 -5.16
N ASP A 448 -34.68 -22.56 -4.65
CA ASP A 448 -34.07 -23.68 -5.35
C ASP A 448 -34.40 -25.03 -4.73
N ARG A 449 -34.58 -26.01 -5.61
CA ARG A 449 -34.66 -27.43 -5.28
C ARG A 449 -33.87 -28.24 -6.29
N ARG A 450 -32.64 -28.62 -5.90
CA ARG A 450 -31.69 -29.35 -6.75
C ARG A 450 -31.31 -28.55 -8.00
N GLU A 451 -31.91 -28.84 -9.15
CA GLU A 451 -31.67 -28.16 -10.43
C GLU A 451 -32.90 -27.34 -10.87
N GLU A 452 -33.94 -27.26 -10.03
CA GLU A 452 -35.17 -26.53 -10.31
C GLU A 452 -35.17 -25.21 -9.52
N THR A 453 -35.49 -24.11 -10.18
CA THR A 453 -35.62 -22.78 -9.56
C THR A 453 -37.04 -22.27 -9.73
N ILE A 454 -37.59 -21.68 -8.66
CA ILE A 454 -38.88 -20.99 -8.70
C ILE A 454 -38.67 -19.56 -8.21
N VAL A 455 -39.21 -18.61 -8.99
CA VAL A 455 -39.25 -17.20 -8.62
C VAL A 455 -40.66 -16.84 -8.20
N PHE A 456 -40.80 -16.21 -7.03
CA PHE A 456 -42.03 -15.59 -6.58
C PHE A 456 -41.91 -14.07 -6.75
N LYS A 457 -42.91 -13.44 -7.33
CA LYS A 457 -43.00 -11.98 -7.42
C LYS A 457 -44.20 -11.47 -6.64
N ILE A 458 -43.98 -10.47 -5.80
CA ILE A 458 -45.05 -9.95 -4.95
C ILE A 458 -46.19 -9.37 -5.81
N LYS A 459 -47.43 -9.66 -5.42
CA LYS A 459 -48.63 -9.09 -6.02
C LYS A 459 -49.61 -8.71 -4.93
N CYS A 460 -49.40 -7.53 -4.37
CA CYS A 460 -50.38 -6.88 -3.52
C CYS A 460 -51.48 -6.27 -4.40
N GLU A 461 -52.74 -6.70 -4.21
CA GLU A 461 -53.87 -5.93 -4.73
C GLU A 461 -53.89 -4.55 -4.06
N LYS A 462 -54.00 -3.47 -4.85
CA LYS A 462 -54.26 -2.13 -4.32
C LYS A 462 -55.73 -1.95 -3.95
#